data_AF-A0A849WM37-F1
#
_entry.id   AF-A0A849WM37-F1
#
_cell.length_a   1.000
_cell.length_b   1.000
_cell.length_c   1.000
_cell.angle_alpha   90.00
_cell.angle_beta   90.00
_cell.angle_gamma   90.00
#
_symmetry.space_group_name_H-M   'P 1'
#
loop_
_entity.id
_entity.type
_entity.pdbx_description
1 polymer ?
#
loop_
_entity_poly.entity_id
_entity_poly.type
_entity_poly.pdbx_seq_one_letter_code
_entity_poly.pdbx_strand_id
1 'polypeptide(L)'
;MQRKIFIILLAIALIAGCTEAATKASTNTPKKLIAQYAKESLSEISDSSNLWQGALEMKVYLEPQDVAMPKLMKSKITEIRIKALCNEKTLAFRMEWDDETQDTIEENGLFSDAVAVQMPPSPMGDLPDPMMGQSDRPVHIHLWKASYQRQIELGEWNVRQTHPHASIDHYPPQAASGEQKEKLEKQYKIAHAS
;
A
#
# COMPACT_ATOMS: atom_id res chain seq x y z
N MET A 1 47.98 7.32 -33.36
CA MET A 1 47.40 8.67 -33.26
C MET A 1 46.69 8.76 -31.92
N GLN A 2 47.30 9.43 -30.94
CA GLN A 2 46.75 9.61 -29.60
C GLN A 2 45.88 10.86 -29.53
N ARG A 3 44.88 10.86 -28.66
CA ARG A 3 44.49 12.05 -27.89
C ARG A 3 44.03 11.64 -26.49
N LYS A 4 44.93 11.81 -25.54
CA LYS A 4 44.63 11.93 -24.11
C LYS A 4 44.26 13.39 -23.84
N ILE A 5 43.22 13.63 -23.04
CA ILE A 5 43.00 14.93 -22.39
C ILE A 5 42.66 14.65 -20.93
N PHE A 6 43.51 15.17 -20.05
CA PHE A 6 43.37 15.18 -18.60
C PHE A 6 43.46 16.65 -18.20
N ILE A 7 42.46 17.18 -17.49
CA ILE A 7 42.55 18.47 -16.80
C ILE A 7 41.99 18.26 -15.39
N ILE A 8 42.88 18.30 -14.40
CA ILE A 8 42.57 18.46 -12.99
C ILE A 8 42.83 19.93 -12.67
N LEU A 9 41.88 20.59 -12.01
CA LEU A 9 42.18 21.73 -11.15
C LEU A 9 41.28 21.67 -9.92
N LEU A 10 41.99 21.54 -8.79
CA LEU A 10 41.54 21.33 -7.43
C LEU A 10 41.32 22.69 -6.77
N ALA A 11 40.18 22.89 -6.09
CA ALA A 11 40.01 23.94 -5.09
C ALA A 11 39.39 23.30 -3.83
N ILE A 12 40.12 23.36 -2.72
CA ILE A 12 39.79 22.82 -1.40
C ILE A 12 39.20 23.94 -0.53
N ALA A 13 38.34 23.52 0.42
CA ALA A 13 37.90 24.15 1.69
C ALA A 13 36.46 24.70 1.63
N LEU A 14 35.53 24.44 2.57
CA LEU A 14 35.59 23.99 3.96
C LEU A 14 34.30 23.22 4.35
N ILE A 15 34.47 22.24 5.25
CA ILE A 15 33.62 21.85 6.40
C ILE A 15 32.08 21.93 6.24
N ALA A 16 31.48 20.76 6.03
CA ALA A 16 30.29 20.20 6.72
C ALA A 16 29.60 19.15 5.80
N GLY A 17 30.18 17.95 5.65
CA GLY A 17 29.55 16.84 4.92
C GLY A 17 28.92 15.86 5.94
N CYS A 18 27.63 15.51 5.91
CA CYS A 18 26.92 14.89 4.78
C CYS A 18 27.83 13.88 4.08
N THR A 19 27.94 12.70 4.68
CA THR A 19 28.74 11.61 4.14
C THR A 19 28.04 11.02 2.92
N GLU A 20 28.51 11.40 1.73
CA GLU A 20 28.41 10.58 0.52
C GLU A 20 29.29 9.34 0.72
N ALA A 21 28.67 8.18 0.92
CA ALA A 21 29.33 6.89 0.86
C ALA A 21 28.82 6.13 -0.37
N ALA A 22 29.47 6.37 -1.51
CA ALA A 22 29.35 5.51 -2.67
C ALA A 22 30.33 4.33 -2.56
N THR A 23 29.83 3.18 -3.04
CA THR A 23 30.57 1.98 -3.48
C THR A 23 31.35 1.15 -2.46
N LYS A 24 30.61 0.28 -1.77
CA LYS A 24 30.79 -1.18 -1.91
C LYS A 24 29.41 -1.84 -1.96
N ALA A 25 29.14 -2.59 -3.03
CA ALA A 25 27.97 -3.48 -3.12
C ALA A 25 28.12 -4.58 -2.06
N SER A 26 27.64 -4.28 -0.86
CA SER A 26 27.32 -5.26 0.16
C SER A 26 25.88 -5.68 -0.13
N THR A 27 25.64 -6.98 -0.28
CA THR A 27 24.31 -7.60 -0.23
C THR A 27 23.73 -7.52 1.19
N ASN A 28 23.76 -6.33 1.78
CA ASN A 28 23.03 -6.00 2.98
C ASN A 28 21.67 -5.48 2.52
N THR A 29 20.67 -6.35 2.49
CA THR A 29 19.30 -5.90 2.62
C THR A 29 19.28 -4.95 3.83
N PRO A 30 18.88 -3.68 3.67
CA PRO A 30 18.87 -2.75 4.78
C PRO A 30 18.01 -3.36 5.89
N LYS A 31 18.53 -3.43 7.12
CA LYS A 31 17.74 -3.95 8.27
C LYS A 31 16.69 -2.93 8.76
N LYS A 32 16.74 -1.69 8.27
CA LYS A 32 15.89 -0.57 8.68
C LYS A 32 15.45 0.23 7.46
N LEU A 33 14.14 0.48 7.35
CA LEU A 33 13.59 1.34 6.32
C LEU A 33 14.02 2.77 6.59
N ILE A 34 14.60 3.42 5.58
CA ILE A 34 15.04 4.81 5.67
C ILE A 34 14.10 5.65 4.81
N ALA A 35 13.39 6.59 5.43
CA ALA A 35 12.59 7.56 4.72
C ALA A 35 13.46 8.71 4.21
N GLN A 36 13.45 8.95 2.91
CA GLN A 36 14.19 10.05 2.29
C GLN A 36 13.42 11.36 2.46
N TYR A 37 14.09 12.40 2.94
CA TYR A 37 13.46 13.71 3.11
C TYR A 37 13.17 14.35 1.74
N ALA A 38 11.94 14.84 1.57
CA ALA A 38 11.49 15.60 0.39
C ALA A 38 11.03 16.99 0.83
N LYS A 39 11.50 18.03 0.12
CA LYS A 39 11.10 19.42 0.37
C LYS A 39 9.68 19.73 -0.15
N GLU A 40 9.21 18.94 -1.11
CA GLU A 40 7.92 19.10 -1.75
C GLU A 40 6.78 18.52 -0.90
N SER A 41 5.54 18.88 -1.25
CA SER A 41 4.35 18.33 -0.59
C SER A 41 4.18 16.85 -0.96
N LEU A 42 3.91 16.01 0.04
CA LEU A 42 3.73 14.57 -0.14
C LEU A 42 2.27 14.11 -0.03
N SER A 43 1.32 15.02 0.21
CA SER A 43 -0.07 14.64 0.52
C SER A 43 -0.82 13.99 -0.65
N GLU A 44 -0.42 14.29 -1.90
CA GLU A 44 -1.05 13.78 -3.13
C GLU A 44 0.01 13.19 -4.08
N ILE A 45 1.06 12.60 -3.51
CA ILE A 45 2.15 12.04 -4.30
C ILE A 45 1.66 10.85 -5.14
N SER A 46 1.90 10.90 -6.45
CA SER A 46 1.69 9.75 -7.34
C SER A 46 2.77 8.68 -7.14
N ASP A 47 2.37 7.43 -7.31
CA ASP A 47 3.21 6.24 -7.42
C ASP A 47 4.32 6.35 -8.47
N SER A 48 4.11 7.13 -9.53
CA SER A 48 5.04 7.35 -10.64
C SER A 48 5.95 8.58 -10.48
N SER A 49 5.84 9.30 -9.35
CA SER A 49 6.61 10.52 -9.08
C SER A 49 8.13 10.30 -9.15
N ASN A 50 8.86 11.26 -9.74
CA ASN A 50 10.32 11.23 -9.79
C ASN A 50 10.99 11.33 -8.41
N LEU A 51 10.27 11.81 -7.39
CA LEU A 51 10.75 11.88 -6.01
C LEU A 51 11.16 10.51 -5.46
N TRP A 52 10.53 9.42 -5.95
CA TRP A 52 10.85 8.05 -5.56
C TRP A 52 12.20 7.54 -6.09
N GLN A 53 12.81 8.21 -7.07
CA GLN A 53 14.11 7.81 -7.61
C GLN A 53 15.24 8.02 -6.60
N GLY A 54 15.12 9.05 -5.74
CA GLY A 54 16.09 9.32 -4.67
C GLY A 54 15.89 8.50 -3.40
N ALA A 55 14.76 7.80 -3.26
CA ALA A 55 14.47 6.99 -2.08
C ALA A 55 15.13 5.61 -2.16
N LEU A 56 15.74 5.19 -1.05
CA LEU A 56 16.33 3.84 -0.94
C LEU A 56 15.22 2.78 -0.92
N GLU A 57 15.35 1.80 -1.81
CA GLU A 57 14.46 0.64 -1.81
C GLU A 57 14.91 -0.40 -0.77
N MET A 58 13.93 -0.91 -0.03
CA MET A 58 14.07 -2.02 0.89
C MET A 58 13.24 -3.20 0.40
N LYS A 59 13.85 -4.38 0.36
CA LYS A 59 13.15 -5.65 0.17
C LYS A 59 12.83 -6.26 1.52
N VAL A 60 11.57 -6.56 1.77
CA VAL A 60 11.09 -7.23 2.97
C VAL A 60 10.56 -8.60 2.59
N TYR A 61 11.14 -9.65 3.16
CA TYR A 61 10.64 -11.01 2.98
C TYR A 61 9.52 -11.28 3.98
N LEU A 62 8.40 -11.80 3.49
CA LEU A 62 7.22 -12.07 4.29
C LEU A 62 7.27 -13.49 4.86
N GLU A 63 6.84 -13.62 6.11
CA GLU A 63 6.63 -14.91 6.75
C GLU A 63 5.16 -15.34 6.59
N PRO A 64 4.89 -16.64 6.37
CA PRO A 64 3.54 -17.15 6.29
C PRO A 64 2.80 -17.03 7.63
N GLN A 65 1.48 -16.85 7.56
CA GLN A 65 0.64 -16.87 8.75
C GLN A 65 0.34 -18.33 9.14
N ASP A 66 0.99 -18.82 10.20
CA ASP A 66 0.91 -20.22 10.67
C ASP A 66 0.35 -20.39 12.10
N VAL A 67 0.05 -19.27 12.77
CA VAL A 67 -0.36 -19.20 14.19
C VAL A 67 -1.85 -19.50 14.38
N ALA A 68 -2.72 -18.97 13.52
CA ALA A 68 -4.18 -19.06 13.64
C ALA A 68 -4.81 -19.73 12.40
N MET A 69 -5.99 -20.33 12.55
CA MET A 69 -6.74 -20.89 11.43
C MET A 69 -7.51 -19.79 10.68
N PRO A 70 -7.63 -19.87 9.34
CA PRO A 70 -7.02 -20.86 8.45
C PRO A 70 -5.53 -20.59 8.22
N LYS A 71 -4.69 -21.62 8.30
CA LYS A 71 -3.25 -21.49 8.11
C LYS A 71 -2.90 -21.39 6.62
N LEU A 72 -1.99 -20.48 6.27
CA LEU A 72 -1.45 -20.38 4.92
C LEU A 72 0.05 -20.72 4.92
N MET A 73 0.38 -22.01 4.91
CA MET A 73 1.76 -22.49 5.02
C MET A 73 2.64 -22.10 3.82
N LYS A 74 2.03 -21.87 2.65
CA LYS A 74 2.71 -21.40 1.44
C LYS A 74 2.07 -20.09 0.99
N SER A 75 2.71 -18.98 1.34
CA SER A 75 2.30 -17.67 0.82
C SER A 75 2.62 -17.58 -0.67
N LYS A 76 1.68 -17.02 -1.45
CA LYS A 76 1.94 -16.67 -2.86
C LYS A 76 2.88 -15.46 -2.95
N ILE A 77 2.72 -14.51 -2.03
CA ILE A 77 3.52 -13.29 -1.96
C ILE A 77 4.59 -13.48 -0.90
N THR A 78 5.86 -13.45 -1.29
CA THR A 78 7.00 -13.72 -0.40
C THR A 78 7.90 -12.51 -0.18
N GLU A 79 7.76 -11.47 -1.00
CA GLU A 79 8.58 -10.26 -0.95
C GLU A 79 7.72 -9.03 -1.22
N ILE A 80 7.96 -7.95 -0.46
CA ILE A 80 7.48 -6.60 -0.76
C ILE A 80 8.69 -5.68 -0.90
N ARG A 81 8.67 -4.83 -1.94
CA ARG A 81 9.62 -3.73 -2.13
C ARG A 81 9.01 -2.44 -1.60
N ILE A 82 9.73 -1.76 -0.72
CA ILE A 82 9.25 -0.57 -0.01
C ILE A 82 10.23 0.57 -0.21
N LYS A 83 9.70 1.73 -0.58
CA LYS A 83 10.38 3.03 -0.49
C LYS A 83 9.60 3.94 0.44
N ALA A 84 10.29 4.82 1.14
CA ALA A 84 9.66 5.79 2.02
C ALA A 84 10.18 7.21 1.74
N LEU A 85 9.27 8.16 1.77
CA LEU A 85 9.55 9.59 1.71
C LEU A 85 8.93 10.28 2.93
N CYS A 86 9.61 11.27 3.48
CA CYS A 86 9.06 12.07 4.57
C CYS A 86 9.27 13.57 4.35
N ASN A 87 8.40 14.36 4.95
CA ASN A 87 8.62 15.78 5.17
C ASN A 87 8.23 16.13 6.62
N GLU A 88 8.09 17.41 6.96
CA GLU A 88 7.76 17.84 8.33
C GLU A 88 6.41 17.33 8.86
N LYS A 89 5.49 16.91 7.98
CA LYS A 89 4.09 16.59 8.34
C LYS A 89 3.64 15.22 7.87
N THR A 90 4.25 14.68 6.82
CA THR A 90 3.75 13.54 6.08
C THR A 90 4.85 12.49 5.92
N LEU A 91 4.47 11.23 6.14
CA LEU A 91 5.26 10.06 5.79
C LEU A 91 4.50 9.30 4.70
N ALA A 92 5.15 9.08 3.57
CA ALA A 92 4.59 8.37 2.43
C ALA A 92 5.36 7.07 2.20
N PHE A 93 4.64 6.00 1.91
CA PHE A 93 5.19 4.70 1.56
C PHE A 93 4.80 4.36 0.13
N ARG A 94 5.76 3.86 -0.64
CA ARG A 94 5.52 3.21 -1.93
C ARG A 94 5.85 1.74 -1.77
N MET A 95 4.83 0.92 -1.84
CA MET A 95 4.90 -0.52 -1.63
C MET A 95 4.56 -1.22 -2.93
N GLU A 96 5.37 -2.21 -3.30
CA GLU A 96 5.17 -3.02 -4.49
C GLU A 96 5.37 -4.49 -4.15
N TRP A 97 4.57 -5.35 -4.74
CA TRP A 97 4.73 -6.80 -4.69
C TRP A 97 4.37 -7.38 -6.05
N ASP A 98 4.91 -8.56 -6.33
CA ASP A 98 4.61 -9.27 -7.58
C ASP A 98 3.37 -10.13 -7.37
N ASP A 99 2.31 -9.83 -8.12
CA ASP A 99 1.06 -10.56 -8.10
C ASP A 99 0.61 -10.90 -9.53
N GLU A 100 0.09 -12.12 -9.71
CA GLU A 100 -0.45 -12.57 -11.00
C GLU A 100 -1.93 -12.19 -11.17
N THR A 101 -2.60 -11.86 -10.06
CA THR A 101 -4.01 -11.45 -10.05
C THR A 101 -4.16 -9.96 -9.72
N GLN A 102 -5.38 -9.45 -9.92
CA GLN A 102 -5.76 -8.09 -9.51
C GLN A 102 -7.11 -8.20 -8.82
N ASP A 103 -7.08 -8.54 -7.52
CA ASP A 103 -8.28 -8.89 -6.77
C ASP A 103 -8.86 -7.63 -6.10
N THR A 104 -9.77 -6.96 -6.83
CA THR A 104 -10.37 -5.68 -6.41
C THR A 104 -11.79 -5.82 -5.84
N ILE A 105 -12.30 -7.04 -5.72
CA ILE A 105 -13.68 -7.34 -5.30
C ILE A 105 -13.64 -8.27 -4.08
N GLU A 106 -14.54 -8.04 -3.14
CA GLU A 106 -14.75 -8.94 -1.98
C GLU A 106 -16.16 -9.51 -2.02
N GLU A 107 -16.25 -10.82 -2.22
CA GLU A 107 -17.50 -11.58 -2.31
C GLU A 107 -17.31 -12.95 -1.65
N ASN A 108 -18.35 -13.78 -1.61
CA ASN A 108 -18.27 -15.10 -1.00
C ASN A 108 -17.20 -15.97 -1.69
N GLY A 109 -16.09 -16.20 -0.98
CA GLY A 109 -14.95 -16.98 -1.47
C GLY A 109 -13.96 -16.19 -2.34
N LEU A 110 -14.19 -14.89 -2.56
CA LEU A 110 -13.28 -13.98 -3.24
C LEU A 110 -12.79 -12.92 -2.26
N PHE A 111 -11.47 -12.79 -2.15
CA PHE A 111 -10.82 -11.88 -1.21
C PHE A 111 -10.03 -10.84 -1.99
N SER A 112 -10.07 -9.58 -1.56
CA SER A 112 -9.32 -8.51 -2.23
C SER A 112 -7.87 -8.46 -1.76
N ASP A 113 -7.00 -7.95 -2.63
CA ASP A 113 -5.63 -7.63 -2.28
C ASP A 113 -5.58 -6.58 -1.17
N ALA A 114 -4.62 -6.76 -0.26
CA ALA A 114 -4.45 -5.88 0.88
C ALA A 114 -3.01 -5.85 1.36
N VAL A 115 -2.59 -4.70 1.87
CA VAL A 115 -1.29 -4.51 2.53
C VAL A 115 -1.47 -3.61 3.75
N ALA A 116 -0.72 -3.88 4.81
CA ALA A 116 -0.81 -3.11 6.04
C ALA A 116 0.58 -2.68 6.54
N VAL A 117 0.61 -1.49 7.14
CA VAL A 117 1.79 -0.98 7.85
C VAL A 117 1.46 -0.88 9.34
N GLN A 118 2.24 -1.58 10.16
CA GLN A 118 2.15 -1.51 11.61
C GLN A 118 3.18 -0.52 12.16
N MET A 119 2.75 0.38 13.03
CA MET A 119 3.61 1.36 13.69
C MET A 119 3.29 1.44 15.19
N PRO A 120 4.31 1.59 16.06
CA PRO A 120 4.06 1.94 17.45
C PRO A 120 3.53 3.38 17.55
N PRO A 121 2.72 3.70 18.57
CA PRO A 121 2.18 5.05 18.77
C PRO A 121 3.26 6.06 19.18
N SER A 122 4.40 5.58 19.70
CA SER A 122 5.55 6.39 20.09
C SER A 122 6.83 5.78 19.53
N PRO A 123 7.78 6.60 19.03
CA PRO A 123 9.10 6.13 18.62
C PRO A 123 10.01 5.76 19.80
N MET A 124 9.62 6.13 21.03
CA MET A 124 10.39 5.88 22.25
C MET A 124 9.79 4.70 23.01
N GLY A 125 10.64 3.73 23.36
CA GLY A 125 10.27 2.56 24.16
C GLY A 125 10.66 1.24 23.50
N ASP A 126 10.30 0.14 24.16
CA ASP A 126 10.47 -1.19 23.62
C ASP A 126 9.48 -1.42 22.48
N LEU A 127 9.94 -2.14 21.43
CA LEU A 127 9.09 -2.44 20.29
C LEU A 127 7.90 -3.32 20.73
N PRO A 128 6.68 -3.04 20.22
CA PRO A 128 5.53 -3.91 20.41
C PRO A 128 5.72 -5.24 19.68
N ASP A 129 4.87 -6.21 20.00
CA ASP A 129 4.90 -7.51 19.35
C ASP A 129 4.58 -7.35 17.84
N PRO A 130 5.35 -7.97 16.92
CA PRO A 130 5.02 -7.97 15.49
C PRO A 130 3.66 -8.62 15.18
N MET A 131 3.13 -9.47 16.07
CA MET A 131 1.82 -10.12 15.95
C MET A 131 0.68 -9.22 16.43
N MET A 132 0.58 -8.00 15.88
CA MET A 132 -0.46 -7.00 16.22
C MET A 132 -0.35 -6.38 17.62
N GLY A 133 0.85 -6.34 18.20
CA GLY A 133 1.09 -5.72 19.49
C GLY A 133 0.62 -6.57 20.67
N GLN A 134 0.42 -5.92 21.81
CA GLN A 134 0.08 -6.57 23.09
C GLN A 134 -0.66 -5.58 23.99
N SER A 135 -1.27 -6.08 25.07
CA SER A 135 -2.21 -5.29 25.88
C SER A 135 -1.61 -4.00 26.48
N ASP A 136 -0.32 -3.98 26.78
CA ASP A 136 0.41 -2.83 27.34
C ASP A 136 1.16 -2.01 26.27
N ARG A 137 1.32 -2.56 25.06
CA ARG A 137 2.02 -1.94 23.93
C ARG A 137 1.16 -2.05 22.67
N PRO A 138 0.17 -1.15 22.51
CA PRO A 138 -0.71 -1.14 21.35
C PRO A 138 0.05 -0.66 20.11
N VAL A 139 -0.54 -0.92 18.94
CA VAL A 139 -0.01 -0.53 17.64
C VAL A 139 -1.09 0.15 16.81
N HIS A 140 -0.66 1.01 15.90
CA HIS A 140 -1.51 1.50 14.81
C HIS A 140 -1.23 0.67 13.57
N ILE A 141 -2.31 0.18 12.95
CA ILE A 141 -2.25 -0.58 11.70
C ILE A 141 -2.97 0.23 10.64
N HIS A 142 -2.21 0.70 9.66
CA HIS A 142 -2.77 1.35 8.48
C HIS A 142 -2.95 0.29 7.40
N LEU A 143 -4.21 -0.02 7.10
CA LEU A 143 -4.59 -1.02 6.12
C LEU A 143 -5.01 -0.34 4.81
N TRP A 144 -4.42 -0.79 3.71
CA TRP A 144 -4.91 -0.54 2.37
C TRP A 144 -5.54 -1.82 1.81
N LYS A 145 -6.66 -1.66 1.10
CA LYS A 145 -7.33 -2.74 0.38
C LYS A 145 -7.68 -2.29 -1.03
N ALA A 146 -7.51 -3.17 -2.00
CA ALA A 146 -7.89 -2.92 -3.38
C ALA A 146 -9.40 -2.68 -3.54
N SER A 147 -10.23 -3.34 -2.73
CA SER A 147 -11.68 -3.11 -2.71
C SER A 147 -12.07 -1.71 -2.26
N TYR A 148 -11.36 -1.16 -1.27
CA TYR A 148 -11.57 0.22 -0.80
C TYR A 148 -11.12 1.24 -1.85
N GLN A 149 -9.98 0.99 -2.48
CA GLN A 149 -9.50 1.83 -3.58
C GLN A 149 -10.50 1.85 -4.75
N ARG A 150 -11.00 0.67 -5.14
CA ARG A 150 -12.03 0.54 -6.18
C ARG A 150 -13.28 1.35 -5.84
N GLN A 151 -13.73 1.33 -4.59
CA GLN A 151 -14.90 2.09 -4.17
C GLN A 151 -14.68 3.61 -4.25
N ILE A 152 -13.48 4.09 -3.92
CA ILE A 152 -13.12 5.51 -4.07
C ILE A 152 -13.16 5.92 -5.55
N GLU A 153 -12.70 5.06 -6.45
CA GLU A 153 -12.61 5.35 -7.89
C GLU A 153 -13.94 5.20 -8.64
N LEU A 154 -14.72 4.15 -8.33
CA LEU A 154 -15.91 3.76 -9.08
C LEU A 154 -17.23 4.05 -8.34
N GLY A 155 -17.15 4.50 -7.09
CA GLY A 155 -18.31 4.70 -6.22
C GLY A 155 -18.83 3.40 -5.59
N GLU A 156 -20.06 3.43 -5.10
CA GLU A 156 -20.70 2.25 -4.49
C GLU A 156 -20.82 1.09 -5.47
N TRP A 157 -20.73 -0.14 -4.93
CA TRP A 157 -20.85 -1.37 -5.70
C TRP A 157 -22.16 -1.42 -6.48
N ASN A 158 -22.09 -1.77 -7.76
CA ASN A 158 -23.27 -2.09 -8.54
C ASN A 158 -23.10 -3.38 -9.36
N VAL A 159 -24.20 -4.13 -9.50
CA VAL A 159 -24.23 -5.41 -10.24
C VAL A 159 -23.72 -5.28 -11.67
N ARG A 160 -23.93 -4.13 -12.32
CA ARG A 160 -23.50 -3.90 -13.70
C ARG A 160 -21.99 -3.69 -13.82
N GLN A 161 -21.31 -3.24 -12.76
CA GLN A 161 -19.86 -3.06 -12.71
C GLN A 161 -19.14 -4.40 -12.58
N THR A 162 -19.71 -5.36 -11.85
CA THR A 162 -19.13 -6.70 -11.66
C THR A 162 -19.58 -7.69 -12.74
N HIS A 163 -20.83 -7.58 -13.19
CA HIS A 163 -21.41 -8.43 -14.22
C HIS A 163 -22.03 -7.58 -15.34
N PRO A 164 -21.21 -7.01 -16.23
CA PRO A 164 -21.69 -6.09 -17.28
C PRO A 164 -22.66 -6.76 -18.26
N HIS A 165 -22.60 -8.08 -18.39
CA HIS A 165 -23.48 -8.88 -19.24
C HIS A 165 -24.62 -9.56 -18.48
N ALA A 166 -24.74 -9.35 -17.17
CA ALA A 166 -25.90 -9.86 -16.45
C ALA A 166 -27.17 -9.15 -16.94
N SER A 167 -28.07 -9.92 -17.53
CA SER A 167 -29.44 -9.46 -17.72
C SER A 167 -30.13 -9.49 -16.36
N ILE A 168 -30.65 -8.34 -15.92
CA ILE A 168 -31.53 -8.34 -14.76
C ILE A 168 -32.85 -8.96 -15.21
N ASP A 169 -33.03 -10.24 -14.89
CA ASP A 169 -34.31 -10.89 -15.10
C ASP A 169 -35.32 -10.30 -14.11
N HIS A 170 -36.50 -9.96 -14.63
CA HIS A 170 -37.59 -9.17 -14.03
C HIS A 170 -37.44 -8.85 -12.51
N TYR A 171 -36.74 -7.78 -12.15
CA TYR A 171 -36.68 -7.29 -10.77
C TYR A 171 -37.94 -6.43 -10.50
N PRO A 172 -38.82 -6.79 -9.55
CA PRO A 172 -40.12 -6.13 -9.37
C PRO A 172 -40.07 -4.59 -9.25
N PRO A 173 -39.09 -3.97 -8.54
CA PRO A 173 -38.98 -2.51 -8.47
C PRO A 173 -38.63 -1.85 -9.82
N GLN A 174 -37.91 -2.56 -10.69
CA GLN A 174 -37.46 -2.02 -11.98
C GLN A 174 -38.55 -2.13 -13.06
N ALA A 175 -39.50 -3.06 -12.87
CA ALA A 175 -40.72 -3.15 -13.68
C ALA A 175 -41.78 -2.10 -13.30
N ALA A 176 -41.63 -1.44 -12.15
CA ALA A 176 -42.54 -0.41 -11.65
C ALA A 176 -41.99 1.02 -11.91
N SER A 177 -42.89 2.00 -12.01
CA SER A 177 -42.54 3.42 -12.10
C SER A 177 -43.22 4.23 -11.00
N GLY A 178 -42.66 5.40 -10.65
CA GLY A 178 -43.22 6.31 -9.65
C GLY A 178 -43.19 5.76 -8.21
N GLU A 179 -44.24 5.99 -7.44
CA GLU A 179 -44.34 5.62 -6.02
C GLU A 179 -44.23 4.10 -5.78
N GLN A 180 -44.68 3.28 -6.73
CA GLN A 180 -44.58 1.82 -6.63
C GLN A 180 -43.13 1.35 -6.68
N LYS A 181 -42.28 2.01 -7.48
CA LYS A 181 -40.84 1.73 -7.52
C LYS A 181 -40.21 2.01 -6.16
N GLU A 182 -40.47 3.17 -5.56
CA GLU A 182 -39.88 3.53 -4.26
C GLU A 182 -40.35 2.59 -3.13
N LYS A 183 -41.61 2.16 -3.17
CA LYS A 183 -42.16 1.19 -2.22
C LYS A 183 -41.51 -0.20 -2.37
N LEU A 184 -41.33 -0.65 -3.61
CA LEU A 184 -40.68 -1.93 -3.91
C LEU A 184 -39.18 -1.87 -3.58
N GLU A 185 -38.50 -0.75 -3.84
CA GLU A 185 -37.10 -0.55 -3.43
C GLU A 185 -36.96 -0.59 -1.90
N LYS A 186 -37.89 -0.01 -1.14
CA LYS A 186 -37.91 -0.14 0.33
C LYS A 186 -38.19 -1.55 0.80
N GLN A 187 -39.12 -2.26 0.15
CA GLN A 187 -39.50 -3.63 0.51
C GLN A 187 -38.41 -4.67 0.19
N TYR A 188 -37.72 -4.51 -0.93
CA TYR A 188 -36.68 -5.43 -1.42
C TYR A 188 -35.25 -4.96 -1.10
N LYS A 189 -35.08 -3.86 -0.36
CA LYS A 189 -33.78 -3.50 0.21
C LYS A 189 -33.31 -4.64 1.09
N ILE A 190 -32.22 -5.28 0.69
CA ILE A 190 -31.53 -6.27 1.51
C ILE A 190 -31.18 -5.56 2.82
N ALA A 191 -31.71 -6.06 3.94
CA ALA A 191 -31.35 -5.54 5.24
C ALA A 191 -29.86 -5.78 5.43
N HIS A 192 -29.03 -4.75 5.26
CA HIS A 192 -27.68 -4.78 5.75
C HIS A 192 -27.79 -4.93 7.26
N ALA A 193 -27.45 -6.13 7.76
CA ALA A 193 -27.35 -6.40 9.18
C ALA A 193 -26.40 -5.36 9.77
N SER A 194 -26.96 -4.52 10.63
CA SER A 194 -26.25 -3.51 11.42
C SER A 194 -25.52 -4.19 12.56
#